data_AF-A0AAV2SQ33-F1
#
_entry.id   AF-A0AAV2SQ33-F1
#
_cell.length_a   1.000
_cell.length_b   1.000
_cell.length_c   1.000
_cell.angle_alpha   90.00
_cell.angle_beta   90.00
_cell.angle_gamma   90.00
#
_symmetry.space_group_name_H-M   'P 1'
#
loop_
_entity.id
_entity.type
_entity.pdbx_description
1 polymer ?
#
loop_
_entity_poly.entity_id
_entity_poly.type
_entity_poly.pdbx_seq_one_letter_code
_entity_poly.pdbx_strand_id
1 'polypeptide(L)'
;IQRYGLTLTIEQEVMIWSIIVSVFQVGAIIGAFTGSKLADYIGRSKAFLLNHILCLVGSLLFITCKLFKLVEMLFLSRFVLGLSGGIADSLVTLYLAENAPPSYGGSY
;
A
#
# COMPACT_ATOMS: atom_id res chain seq x y z
N ILE A 1 15.03 15.56 -9.36
CA ILE A 1 14.32 16.82 -8.96
C ILE A 1 15.25 17.99 -9.26
N GLN A 2 14.80 18.93 -10.09
CA GLN A 2 15.54 19.99 -10.79
C GLN A 2 16.25 21.05 -9.89
N ARG A 3 16.46 20.76 -8.60
CA ARG A 3 17.12 21.67 -7.64
C ARG A 3 18.62 21.45 -7.45
N TYR A 4 19.20 20.34 -7.93
CA TYR A 4 20.61 20.01 -7.69
C TYR A 4 21.54 20.10 -8.90
N GLY A 5 21.05 20.42 -10.11
CA GLY A 5 21.92 20.57 -11.30
C GLY A 5 22.75 19.33 -11.68
N LEU A 6 22.56 18.21 -10.97
CA LEU A 6 23.22 16.94 -11.17
C LEU A 6 22.27 16.06 -11.98
N THR A 7 22.66 15.74 -13.21
CA THR A 7 22.19 14.55 -13.92
C THR A 7 22.51 13.36 -13.02
N LEU A 8 21.53 12.87 -12.28
CA LEU A 8 21.69 11.69 -11.43
C LEU A 8 22.19 10.57 -12.33
N THR A 9 23.30 9.95 -11.94
CA THR A 9 23.77 8.76 -12.64
C THR A 9 22.69 7.67 -12.49
N ILE A 10 22.51 6.82 -13.50
CA ILE A 10 21.51 5.73 -13.50
C ILE A 10 21.55 4.94 -12.18
N GLU A 11 22.75 4.69 -11.65
CA GLU A 11 23.03 4.07 -10.35
C GLU A 11 22.28 4.73 -9.17
N GLN A 12 22.27 6.07 -9.11
CA GLN A 12 21.66 6.82 -8.02
C GLN A 12 20.13 6.81 -8.10
N GLU A 13 19.58 6.87 -9.32
CA GLU A 13 18.13 6.76 -9.53
C GLU A 13 17.62 5.38 -9.11
N VAL A 14 18.35 4.32 -9.49
CA VAL A 14 18.03 2.94 -9.11
C VAL A 14 18.12 2.74 -7.59
N MET A 15 19.14 3.30 -6.93
CA MET A 15 19.24 3.23 -5.46
C MET A 15 18.05 3.89 -4.77
N ILE A 16 17.70 5.12 -5.15
CA ILE A 16 16.56 5.84 -4.55
C ILE A 16 15.25 5.08 -4.79
N TRP A 17 15.04 4.58 -6.02
CA TRP A 17 13.87 3.79 -6.37
C TRP A 17 13.77 2.51 -5.54
N SER A 18 14.89 1.79 -5.37
CA SER A 18 14.93 0.54 -4.60
C SER A 18 14.59 0.76 -3.13
N ILE A 19 15.05 1.86 -2.53
CA ILE A 19 14.71 2.22 -1.15
C ILE A 19 13.20 2.52 -1.05
N ILE A 20 12.64 3.25 -2.01
CA ILE A 20 11.20 3.55 -2.04
C ILE A 20 10.37 2.27 -2.12
N VAL A 21 10.74 1.33 -3.00
CA VAL A 21 10.08 0.02 -3.12
C VAL A 21 10.20 -0.78 -1.83
N SER A 22 11.37 -0.77 -1.19
CA SER A 22 11.59 -1.50 0.07
C SER A 22 10.69 -0.98 1.20
N VAL A 23 10.60 0.34 1.37
CA VAL A 23 9.72 0.96 2.39
C VAL A 23 8.25 0.67 2.11
N PHE A 24 7.85 0.69 0.83
CA PHE A 24 6.50 0.30 0.43
C PHE A 24 6.19 -1.15 0.84
N GLN A 25 7.14 -2.07 0.61
CA GLN A 25 6.97 -3.48 0.97
C GLN A 25 6.82 -3.69 2.48
N VAL A 26 7.62 -2.98 3.29
CA VAL A 26 7.51 -3.00 4.75
C VAL A 26 6.13 -2.51 5.20
N GLY A 27 5.64 -1.41 4.64
CA GLY A 27 4.29 -0.91 4.89
C GLY A 27 3.21 -1.92 4.50
N ALA A 28 3.37 -2.60 3.37
CA ALA A 28 2.44 -3.62 2.89
C ALA A 28 2.38 -4.85 3.80
N ILE A 29 3.52 -5.32 4.32
CA ILE A 29 3.55 -6.45 5.28
C ILE A 29 2.77 -6.08 6.53
N ILE A 30 3.06 -4.91 7.12
CA ILE A 30 2.36 -4.41 8.32
C ILE A 30 0.85 -4.23 8.05
N GLY A 31 0.52 -3.70 6.88
CA GLY A 31 -0.84 -3.54 6.40
C GLY A 31 -1.57 -4.86 6.26
N ALA A 32 -0.93 -5.90 5.72
CA ALA A 32 -1.53 -7.23 5.58
C ALA A 32 -1.86 -7.85 6.95
N PHE A 33 -0.92 -7.83 7.90
CA PHE A 33 -1.17 -8.31 9.27
C PHE A 33 -2.32 -7.58 9.96
N THR A 34 -2.37 -6.25 9.81
CA THR A 34 -3.43 -5.42 10.40
C THR A 34 -4.76 -5.64 9.68
N GLY A 35 -4.73 -5.79 8.34
CA GLY A 35 -5.88 -6.00 7.48
C GLY A 35 -6.61 -7.30 7.81
N SER A 36 -5.88 -8.39 8.06
CA SER A 36 -6.47 -9.66 8.51
C SER A 36 -7.24 -9.50 9.83
N LYS A 37 -6.64 -8.84 10.83
CA LYS A 37 -7.29 -8.60 12.13
C LYS A 37 -8.48 -7.65 12.03
N LEU A 38 -8.38 -6.65 11.17
CA LEU A 38 -9.43 -5.67 10.95
C LEU A 38 -10.63 -6.28 10.22
N ALA A 39 -10.39 -7.17 9.26
CA ALA A 39 -11.44 -7.90 8.55
C ALA A 39 -12.28 -8.75 9.51
N ASP A 40 -11.62 -9.42 10.46
CA ASP A 40 -12.28 -10.24 11.50
C ASP A 40 -13.13 -9.39 12.46
N TYR A 41 -12.70 -8.17 12.78
CA TYR A 41 -13.33 -7.35 13.83
C TYR A 41 -14.44 -6.42 13.32
N ILE A 42 -14.26 -5.83 12.14
CA ILE A 42 -15.11 -4.73 11.64
C ILE A 42 -16.17 -5.22 10.62
N GLY A 43 -16.01 -6.43 10.08
CA GLY A 43 -16.89 -6.98 9.05
C GLY A 43 -16.50 -6.50 7.64
N ARG A 44 -16.53 -7.43 6.68
CA ARG A 44 -15.98 -7.26 5.32
C ARG A 44 -16.35 -5.99 4.59
N SER A 45 -17.61 -5.58 4.62
CA SER A 45 -18.06 -4.41 3.87
C SER A 45 -17.49 -3.10 4.41
N LYS A 46 -17.24 -3.01 5.71
CA LYS A 46 -16.68 -1.82 6.36
C LYS A 46 -15.16 -1.76 6.19
N ALA A 47 -14.51 -2.91 6.08
CA ALA A 47 -13.08 -2.98 5.81
C ALA A 47 -12.71 -2.43 4.42
N PHE A 48 -13.55 -2.68 3.40
CA PHE A 48 -13.39 -2.03 2.08
C PHE A 48 -13.52 -0.51 2.13
N LEU A 49 -14.47 0.01 2.91
CA LEU A 49 -14.66 1.45 3.07
C LEU A 49 -13.45 2.11 3.76
N LEU A 50 -12.93 1.50 4.83
CA LEU A 50 -11.73 2.02 5.50
C LEU A 50 -10.52 2.01 4.57
N ASN A 51 -10.35 0.93 3.79
CA ASN A 51 -9.26 0.86 2.82
C ASN A 51 -9.35 1.98 1.78
N HIS A 52 -10.54 2.28 1.26
CA HIS A 52 -10.74 3.40 0.34
C HIS A 52 -10.36 4.74 0.97
N ILE A 53 -10.72 4.97 2.24
CA ILE A 53 -10.35 6.20 2.97
C ILE A 53 -8.83 6.29 3.15
N LEU A 54 -8.17 5.20 3.55
CA LEU A 54 -6.70 5.17 3.67
C LEU A 54 -6.00 5.43 2.33
N CYS A 55 -6.54 4.89 1.24
CA CYS A 55 -6.04 5.12 -0.10
C CYS A 55 -6.19 6.59 -0.53
N LEU A 56 -7.35 7.22 -0.23
CA LEU A 56 -7.57 8.64 -0.47
C LEU A 56 -6.57 9.51 0.31
N VAL A 57 -6.33 9.19 1.59
CA VAL A 57 -5.35 9.90 2.42
C VAL A 57 -3.93 9.76 1.84
N GLY A 58 -3.53 8.54 1.46
CA GLY A 58 -2.24 8.29 0.83
C GLY A 58 -2.05 9.02 -0.50
N SER A 59 -3.09 9.05 -1.34
CA SER A 59 -3.11 9.77 -2.62
C SER A 59 -3.01 11.28 -2.41
N LEU A 60 -3.74 11.83 -1.44
CA LEU A 60 -3.69 13.26 -1.11
C LEU A 60 -2.31 13.67 -0.58
N LEU A 61 -1.69 12.82 0.25
CA LEU A 61 -0.32 13.00 0.71
C LEU A 61 0.66 13.00 -0.47
N PHE A 62 0.48 12.08 -1.43
CA PHE A 62 1.34 11.98 -2.61
C PHE A 62 1.23 13.21 -3.53
N ILE A 63 0.02 13.71 -3.76
CA ILE A 63 -0.21 14.94 -4.54
C ILE A 63 0.42 16.14 -3.85
N THR A 64 0.23 16.27 -2.54
CA THR A 64 0.84 17.35 -1.74
C THR A 64 2.37 17.26 -1.74
N CYS A 65 2.93 16.04 -1.70
CA CYS A 65 4.37 15.82 -1.80
C CYS A 65 4.96 16.36 -3.12
N LYS A 66 4.24 16.21 -4.24
CA LYS A 66 4.66 16.76 -5.54
C LYS A 66 4.74 18.30 -5.52
N LEU A 67 3.85 18.94 -4.76
CA LEU A 67 3.80 20.39 -4.63
C LEU A 67 4.96 20.93 -3.78
N PHE A 68 5.28 20.26 -2.66
CA PHE A 68 6.30 20.72 -1.72
C PHE A 68 7.73 20.24 -2.07
N LYS A 69 7.91 19.23 -2.94
CA LYS A 69 9.22 18.65 -3.31
C LYS A 69 10.06 18.19 -2.10
N LEU A 70 9.42 17.87 -0.97
CA LEU A 70 10.10 17.29 0.19
C LEU A 70 10.20 15.78 0.05
N VAL A 71 11.40 15.25 0.24
CA VAL A 71 11.69 13.81 0.14
C VAL A 71 11.06 13.04 1.31
N GLU A 72 10.95 13.65 2.49
CA GLU A 72 10.35 13.02 3.68
C GLU A 72 8.85 12.71 3.50
N MET A 73 8.10 13.61 2.84
CA MET A 73 6.69 13.36 2.52
C MET A 73 6.51 12.24 1.49
N LEU A 74 7.50 12.02 0.61
CA LEU A 74 7.47 10.94 -0.37
C LEU A 74 7.53 9.58 0.34
N PHE A 75 8.45 9.42 1.30
CA PHE A 75 8.58 8.20 2.09
C PHE A 75 7.31 7.91 2.90
N LEU A 76 6.77 8.92 3.58
CA LEU A 76 5.50 8.82 4.32
C LEU A 76 4.33 8.39 3.42
N SER A 77 4.17 9.04 2.27
CA SER A 77 3.11 8.69 1.33
C SER A 77 3.23 7.24 0.84
N ARG A 78 4.46 6.75 0.59
CA ARG A 78 4.69 5.37 0.13
C ARG A 78 4.48 4.34 1.21
N PHE A 79 4.80 4.67 2.46
CA PHE A 79 4.47 3.81 3.59
C PHE A 79 2.94 3.69 3.76
N VAL A 80 2.20 4.80 3.70
CA VAL A 80 0.73 4.81 3.83
C VAL A 80 0.06 4.08 2.65
N LEU A 81 0.51 4.33 1.43
CA LEU A 81 0.01 3.62 0.24
C LEU A 81 0.34 2.13 0.27
N GLY A 82 1.53 1.76 0.78
CA GLY A 82 1.90 0.36 1.02
C GLY A 82 0.98 -0.30 2.04
N LEU A 83 0.71 0.38 3.16
CA LEU A 83 -0.18 -0.11 4.21
C LEU A 83 -1.61 -0.29 3.70
N SER A 84 -2.15 0.68 2.96
CA SER A 84 -3.45 0.52 2.29
C SER A 84 -3.43 -0.63 1.28
N GLY A 85 -2.39 -0.74 0.45
CA GLY A 85 -2.25 -1.84 -0.52
C GLY A 85 -2.27 -3.22 0.15
N GLY A 86 -1.53 -3.41 1.24
CA GLY A 86 -1.49 -4.68 1.97
C GLY A 86 -2.82 -5.05 2.64
N ILE A 87 -3.54 -4.06 3.17
CA ILE A 87 -4.91 -4.27 3.69
C ILE A 87 -5.85 -4.65 2.56
N ALA A 88 -5.81 -3.94 1.43
CA ALA A 88 -6.64 -4.22 0.26
C ALA A 88 -6.44 -5.65 -0.27
N ASP A 89 -5.18 -6.09 -0.40
CA ASP A 89 -4.83 -7.41 -0.91
C ASP A 89 -5.34 -8.53 0.00
N SER A 90 -5.20 -8.34 1.32
CA SER A 90 -5.73 -9.27 2.33
C SER A 90 -7.27 -9.34 2.30
N LEU A 91 -7.93 -8.20 2.09
CA LEU A 91 -9.40 -8.16 1.97
C LEU A 91 -9.89 -8.80 0.68
N VAL A 92 -9.16 -8.62 -0.42
CA VAL A 92 -9.48 -9.22 -1.73
C VAL A 92 -9.31 -10.73 -1.68
N THR A 93 -8.21 -11.23 -1.13
CA THR A 93 -7.98 -12.68 -0.97
C THR A 93 -9.01 -13.33 -0.07
N LEU A 94 -9.36 -12.69 1.05
CA LEU A 94 -10.47 -13.14 1.89
C LEU A 94 -11.76 -13.14 1.05
N TYR A 95 -12.13 -12.01 0.45
CA TYR A 95 -13.37 -11.85 -0.32
C TYR A 95 -13.54 -12.95 -1.36
N LEU A 96 -12.49 -13.20 -2.13
CA LEU A 96 -12.43 -14.28 -3.11
C LEU A 96 -12.63 -15.65 -2.48
N ALA A 97 -12.04 -15.92 -1.30
CA ALA A 97 -12.19 -17.20 -0.60
C ALA A 97 -13.62 -17.48 -0.09
N GLU A 98 -14.40 -16.48 0.33
CA GLU A 98 -15.81 -16.71 0.72
C GLU A 98 -16.77 -16.71 -0.48
N ASN A 99 -16.46 -15.97 -1.54
CA ASN A 99 -17.31 -15.93 -2.75
C ASN A 99 -16.97 -17.04 -3.75
N ALA A 100 -15.88 -17.77 -3.55
CA ALA A 100 -15.56 -18.94 -4.35
C ALA A 100 -16.68 -19.99 -4.17
N PRO A 101 -17.34 -20.43 -5.25
CA PRO A 101 -18.34 -21.49 -5.14
C PRO A 101 -17.64 -22.75 -4.58
N PRO A 102 -18.29 -23.51 -3.67
CA PRO A 102 -17.71 -24.74 -3.08
C PRO A 102 -17.57 -25.90 -4.09
N SER A 103 -17.58 -25.60 -5.39
CA SER A 103 -17.55 -26.59 -6.45
C SER A 103 -16.12 -26.70 -6.98
N TYR A 104 -15.53 -27.87 -6.71
CA TYR A 104 -14.19 -28.34 -7.11
C TYR A 104 -13.02 -28.00 -6.18
N GLY A 105 -12.90 -28.77 -5.08
CA GLY A 105 -11.58 -28.98 -4.46
C GLY A 105 -11.53 -29.50 -3.02
N GLY A 106 -12.00 -30.73 -2.77
CA GLY A 106 -11.50 -31.57 -1.66
C GLY A 106 -12.46 -31.83 -0.51
N SER A 107 -13.28 -32.86 -0.68
CA SER A 107 -13.83 -33.64 0.43
C SER A 107 -12.69 -34.48 1.03
N TYR A 108 -12.54 -34.46 2.35
CA TYR A 108 -11.67 -35.33 3.16
C TYR A 108 -10.16 -35.17 2.98
#